data_AF-A0AAE6CJH2-F1
#
_entry.id   AF-A0AAE6CJH2-F1
#
_cell.length_a   1.000
_cell.length_b   1.000
_cell.length_c   1.000
_cell.angle_alpha   90.00
_cell.angle_beta   90.00
_cell.angle_gamma   90.00
#
_symmetry.space_group_name_H-M   'P 1'
#
loop_
_entity.id
_entity.type
_entity.pdbx_description
1 polymer ?
#
loop_
_entity_poly.entity_id
_entity_poly.type
_entity_poly.pdbx_seq_one_letter_code
_entity_poly.pdbx_strand_id
1 'polypeptide(L)'
;MPQRAYLWPHILYLMNLLALPGASFLILLGWFWRSRRSAPAALLAAQRIALIGGLINGVLLVVFPLLVLWLSDREPITVTLVLVYWVATHGACVIWGVYALTRENAGRPLSIWGRE
;
A
#
# COMPACT_ATOMS: atom_id res chain seq x y z
N MET A 1 -26.22 1.56 3.88
CA MET A 1 -25.19 1.08 2.94
C MET A 1 -23.87 1.91 2.96
N PRO A 2 -23.23 2.21 4.10
CA PRO A 2 -21.93 2.92 4.12
C PRO A 2 -20.69 2.01 3.98
N GLN A 3 -20.84 0.69 4.11
CA GLN A 3 -19.71 -0.26 4.22
C GLN A 3 -18.83 -0.35 2.96
N ARG A 4 -19.41 -0.14 1.77
CA ARG A 4 -18.65 -0.18 0.50
C ARG A 4 -17.62 0.94 0.39
N ALA A 5 -17.83 2.07 1.06
CA ALA A 5 -16.93 3.21 0.99
C ALA A 5 -15.54 2.91 1.60
N TYR A 6 -15.49 2.01 2.59
CA TYR A 6 -14.26 1.64 3.30
C TYR A 6 -13.38 0.64 2.53
N LEU A 7 -13.91 0.03 1.47
CA LEU A 7 -13.15 -0.86 0.58
C LEU A 7 -12.25 -0.07 -0.38
N TRP A 8 -12.69 1.11 -0.82
CA TRP A 8 -11.98 1.92 -1.81
C TRP A 8 -10.53 2.27 -1.46
N PRO A 9 -10.18 2.64 -0.20
CA PRO A 9 -8.78 2.82 0.17
C PRO A 9 -7.90 1.62 -0.13
N HIS A 10 -8.38 0.41 0.19
CA HIS A 10 -7.66 -0.84 -0.03
C HIS A 10 -7.60 -1.22 -1.52
N ILE A 11 -8.66 -0.92 -2.28
CA ILE A 11 -8.66 -1.07 -3.75
C ILE A 11 -7.64 -0.14 -4.39
N LEU A 12 -7.60 1.14 -3.99
CA LEU A 12 -6.63 2.11 -4.50
C LEU A 12 -5.19 1.71 -4.14
N TYR A 13 -4.97 1.13 -2.96
CA TYR A 13 -3.68 0.53 -2.60
C TYR A 13 -3.30 -0.63 -3.53
N LEU A 14 -4.23 -1.55 -3.83
CA LEU A 14 -3.97 -2.66 -4.75
C LEU A 14 -3.75 -2.18 -6.19
N MET A 15 -4.53 -1.18 -6.65
CA MET A 15 -4.33 -0.55 -7.94
C MET A 15 -2.96 0.12 -8.04
N ASN A 16 -2.47 0.72 -6.94
CA ASN A 16 -1.12 1.28 -6.89
C ASN A 16 -0.02 0.22 -7.07
N LEU A 17 -0.27 -1.03 -6.69
CA LEU A 17 0.68 -2.12 -6.88
C LEU A 17 0.55 -2.77 -8.27
N LEU A 18 -0.67 -2.91 -8.79
CA LEU A 18 -0.94 -3.80 -9.93
C LEU A 18 -1.16 -3.09 -11.26
N ALA A 19 -1.78 -1.90 -11.27
CA ALA A 19 -2.33 -1.32 -12.51
C ALA A 19 -1.85 0.11 -12.77
N LEU A 20 -1.91 0.96 -11.73
CA LEU A 20 -1.68 2.40 -11.83
C LEU A 20 -0.74 2.85 -10.70
N PRO A 21 0.56 2.45 -10.76
CA PRO A 21 1.54 2.82 -9.75
C PRO A 21 1.75 4.33 -9.71
N GLY A 22 1.82 4.88 -8.49
CA GLY A 22 1.94 6.32 -8.24
C GLY A 22 0.60 7.06 -8.37
N ALA A 23 -0.12 6.91 -9.48
CA ALA A 23 -1.38 7.62 -9.72
C ALA A 23 -2.45 7.26 -8.68
N SER A 24 -2.62 5.97 -8.37
CA SER A 24 -3.61 5.53 -7.37
C SER A 24 -3.28 6.03 -5.96
N PHE A 25 -1.99 6.11 -5.63
CA PHE A 25 -1.54 6.69 -4.36
C PHE A 25 -1.83 8.19 -4.27
N LEU A 26 -1.59 8.95 -5.34
CA LEU A 26 -1.91 10.38 -5.40
C LEU A 26 -3.41 10.64 -5.26
N ILE A 27 -4.25 9.83 -5.92
CA ILE A 27 -5.71 9.88 -5.77
C ILE A 27 -6.11 9.63 -4.32
N LEU A 28 -5.57 8.58 -3.69
CA LEU A 28 -5.86 8.25 -2.29
C LEU A 28 -5.40 9.38 -1.34
N LEU A 29 -4.23 9.97 -1.57
CA LEU A 29 -3.69 11.07 -0.77
C LEU A 29 -4.54 12.33 -0.89
N GLY A 30 -4.91 12.71 -2.12
CA GLY A 30 -5.80 13.84 -2.37
C GLY A 30 -7.18 13.64 -1.74
N TRP A 31 -7.71 12.41 -1.84
CA TRP A 31 -8.97 12.05 -1.18
C TRP A 31 -8.88 12.15 0.33
N PHE A 32 -7.81 11.62 0.95
CA PHE A 32 -7.57 11.74 2.39
C PHE A 32 -7.48 13.19 2.87
N TRP A 33 -6.81 14.06 2.12
CA TRP A 33 -6.73 15.49 2.47
C TRP A 33 -8.07 16.20 2.40
N ARG A 34 -8.96 15.79 1.50
CA ARG A 34 -10.32 16.34 1.43
C ARG A 34 -11.26 15.75 2.49
N SER A 35 -11.10 14.47 2.82
CA SER A 35 -11.98 13.75 3.76
C SER A 35 -11.59 13.94 5.24
N ARG A 36 -10.33 14.25 5.57
CA ARG A 36 -9.80 14.32 6.96
C ARG A 36 -10.57 15.22 7.93
N ARG A 37 -11.35 16.19 7.45
CA ARG A 37 -12.11 17.12 8.30
C ARG A 37 -13.55 16.68 8.59
N SER A 38 -14.12 15.79 7.78
CA SER A 38 -15.57 15.52 7.80
C SER A 38 -15.92 14.04 7.69
N ALA A 39 -14.95 13.18 7.39
CA ALA A 39 -15.21 11.75 7.23
C ALA A 39 -15.30 10.99 8.56
N PRO A 40 -16.05 9.88 8.60
CA PRO A 40 -16.09 8.97 9.74
C PRO A 40 -14.70 8.43 10.09
N ALA A 41 -14.45 8.21 11.39
CA ALA A 41 -13.17 7.71 11.88
C ALA A 41 -12.73 6.38 11.22
N ALA A 42 -13.69 5.48 10.94
CA ALA A 42 -13.43 4.21 10.25
C ALA A 42 -12.85 4.40 8.84
N LEU A 43 -13.40 5.34 8.05
CA LEU A 43 -12.86 5.65 6.72
C LEU A 43 -11.44 6.20 6.81
N LEU A 44 -11.19 7.09 7.78
CA LEU A 44 -9.86 7.67 7.98
C LEU A 44 -8.84 6.60 8.41
N ALA A 45 -9.26 5.61 9.20
CA ALA A 45 -8.41 4.48 9.57
C ALA A 45 -8.03 3.64 8.34
N ALA A 46 -9.01 3.27 7.51
CA ALA A 46 -8.77 2.54 6.26
C ALA A 46 -7.86 3.32 5.28
N GLN A 47 -8.10 4.64 5.13
CA GLN A 47 -7.25 5.53 4.33
C GLN A 47 -5.82 5.59 4.87
N ARG A 48 -5.63 5.67 6.19
CA ARG A 48 -4.29 5.69 6.80
C ARG A 48 -3.55 4.37 6.60
N ILE A 49 -4.22 3.23 6.75
CA ILE A 49 -3.62 1.91 6.50
C ILE A 49 -3.13 1.83 5.05
N ALA A 50 -3.99 2.18 4.11
CA ALA A 50 -3.66 2.16 2.69
C ALA A 50 -2.54 3.17 2.33
N LEU A 51 -2.53 4.37 2.92
CA LEU A 51 -1.48 5.37 2.69
C LEU A 51 -0.13 4.96 3.29
N ILE A 52 -0.12 4.51 4.55
CA ILE A 52 1.10 4.03 5.21
C ILE A 52 1.66 2.82 4.47
N GLY A 53 0.80 1.86 4.11
CA GLY A 53 1.20 0.73 3.27
C GLY A 53 1.77 1.18 1.92
N GLY A 54 1.12 2.14 1.25
CA GLY A 54 1.60 2.69 -0.01
C GLY A 54 2.99 3.34 0.12
N LEU A 55 3.25 4.06 1.22
CA LEU A 55 4.55 4.67 1.49
C LEU A 55 5.63 3.61 1.75
N ILE A 56 5.33 2.61 2.60
CA ILE A 56 6.23 1.49 2.88
C ILE A 56 6.58 0.76 1.57
N ASN A 57 5.59 0.49 0.72
CA ASN A 57 5.81 -0.14 -0.58
C ASN A 57 6.70 0.72 -1.48
N GLY A 58 6.51 2.04 -1.51
CA GLY A 58 7.38 2.94 -2.27
C GLY A 58 8.83 2.83 -1.81
N VAL A 59 9.08 2.77 -0.50
CA VAL A 59 10.43 2.59 0.05
C VAL A 59 10.99 1.22 -0.32
N LEU A 60 10.25 0.14 -0.09
CA LEU A 60 10.71 -1.23 -0.29
C LEU A 60 10.88 -1.60 -1.78
N LEU A 61 10.00 -1.11 -2.65
CA LEU A 61 9.97 -1.51 -4.07
C LEU A 61 10.70 -0.54 -4.99
N VAL A 62 10.96 0.68 -4.56
CA VAL A 62 11.63 1.70 -5.39
C VAL A 62 12.93 2.16 -4.73
N VAL A 63 12.86 2.71 -3.53
CA VAL A 63 14.05 3.32 -2.89
C VAL A 63 15.13 2.29 -2.61
N PHE A 64 14.78 1.17 -1.98
CA PHE A 64 15.76 0.16 -1.57
C PHE A 64 16.43 -0.53 -2.77
N PRO A 65 15.71 -1.03 -3.80
CA PRO A 65 16.31 -1.59 -5.00
C PRO A 65 17.23 -0.61 -5.74
N LEU A 66 16.79 0.65 -5.88
CA LEU A 66 17.59 1.68 -6.55
C LEU A 66 18.85 2.01 -5.75
N LEU A 67 18.76 2.08 -4.41
CA LEU A 67 19.91 2.32 -3.55
C LEU A 67 20.95 1.19 -3.68
N VAL A 68 20.51 -0.07 -3.66
CA VAL A 68 21.41 -1.23 -3.84
C VAL A 68 22.07 -1.20 -5.22
N LEU A 69 21.31 -0.93 -6.28
CA LEU A 69 21.87 -0.81 -7.63
C LEU A 69 22.81 0.39 -7.77
N TRP A 70 22.55 1.48 -7.05
CA TRP A 70 23.40 2.67 -7.09
C TRP A 70 24.75 2.46 -6.38
N LEU A 71 24.73 1.77 -5.24
CA LEU A 71 25.90 1.48 -4.41
C LEU A 71 26.73 0.26 -4.88
N SER A 72 26.20 -0.55 -5.79
CA SER A 72 26.87 -1.77 -6.25
C SER A 72 27.51 -1.62 -7.63
N ASP A 73 28.40 -2.55 -7.95
CA ASP A 73 29.05 -2.66 -9.26
C ASP A 73 28.10 -3.20 -10.35
N ARG A 74 26.83 -3.49 -10.00
CA ARG A 74 25.77 -3.99 -10.90
C ARG A 74 26.13 -5.30 -11.61
N GLU A 75 26.99 -6.10 -11.00
CA GLU A 75 27.29 -7.46 -11.42
C GLU A 75 26.02 -8.30 -11.60
N PRO A 76 25.99 -9.29 -12.52
CA PRO A 76 24.80 -10.08 -12.80
C PRO A 76 24.15 -10.72 -11.56
N ILE A 77 24.98 -11.15 -10.59
CA ILE A 77 24.49 -11.72 -9.33
C ILE A 77 23.73 -10.69 -8.48
N THR A 78 24.21 -9.44 -8.41
CA THR A 78 23.55 -8.37 -7.66
C THR A 78 22.23 -8.00 -8.30
N VAL A 79 22.19 -7.85 -9.63
CA VAL A 79 20.93 -7.59 -10.36
C VAL A 79 19.93 -8.73 -10.13
N THR A 80 20.39 -9.98 -10.18
CA THR A 80 19.55 -11.16 -9.92
C THR A 80 18.97 -11.12 -8.51
N LEU A 81 19.77 -10.85 -7.48
CA LEU A 81 19.30 -10.77 -6.09
C LEU A 81 18.31 -9.62 -5.90
N VAL A 82 18.55 -8.47 -6.51
CA VAL A 82 17.62 -7.33 -6.48
C VAL A 82 16.28 -7.69 -7.12
N LEU A 83 16.28 -8.40 -8.25
CA LEU A 83 15.06 -8.87 -8.90
C LEU A 83 14.30 -9.88 -8.05
N VAL A 84 14.99 -10.86 -7.46
CA VAL A 84 14.38 -11.85 -6.56
C VAL A 84 13.75 -11.16 -5.35
N TYR A 85 14.49 -10.24 -4.72
CA TYR A 85 13.99 -9.41 -3.63
C TYR A 85 12.75 -8.61 -4.06
N TRP A 86 12.80 -7.96 -5.22
CA TRP A 86 11.72 -7.10 -5.70
C TRP A 86 10.43 -7.91 -5.95
N VAL A 87 10.53 -9.06 -6.64
CA VAL A 87 9.37 -9.92 -6.92
C VAL A 87 8.78 -10.50 -5.64
N ALA A 88 9.61 -11.00 -4.73
CA ALA A 88 9.15 -11.57 -3.46
C ALA A 88 8.46 -10.51 -2.59
N THR A 89 9.08 -9.33 -2.46
CA THR A 89 8.54 -8.21 -1.67
C THR A 89 7.25 -7.69 -2.28
N HIS A 90 7.21 -7.52 -3.61
CA HIS A 90 6.00 -7.11 -4.33
C HIS A 90 4.84 -8.09 -4.08
N GLY A 91 5.10 -9.39 -4.20
CA GLY A 91 4.10 -10.43 -3.91
C GLY A 91 3.57 -10.35 -2.48
N ALA A 92 4.45 -10.17 -1.49
CA ALA A 92 4.04 -9.98 -0.09
C ALA A 92 3.17 -8.73 0.10
N CYS A 93 3.52 -7.61 -0.53
CA CYS A 93 2.75 -6.37 -0.48
C CYS A 93 1.35 -6.52 -1.09
N VAL A 94 1.23 -7.29 -2.18
CA VAL A 94 -0.06 -7.61 -2.82
C VAL A 94 -0.91 -8.48 -1.90
N ILE A 95 -0.35 -9.55 -1.33
CA ILE A 95 -1.06 -10.42 -0.37
C ILE A 95 -1.56 -9.61 0.82
N TRP A 96 -0.72 -8.72 1.36
CA TRP A 96 -1.12 -7.82 2.45
C TRP A 96 -2.32 -6.94 2.06
N GLY A 97 -2.32 -6.37 0.85
CA GLY A 97 -3.43 -5.56 0.34
C GLY A 97 -4.74 -6.34 0.23
N VAL A 98 -4.67 -7.56 -0.31
CA VAL A 98 -5.84 -8.45 -0.41
C VAL A 98 -6.34 -8.85 0.97
N TYR A 99 -5.43 -9.15 1.90
CA TYR A 99 -5.79 -9.44 3.29
C TYR A 99 -6.50 -8.25 3.96
N ALA A 100 -5.98 -7.04 3.80
CA ALA A 100 -6.64 -5.84 4.33
C ALA A 100 -8.03 -5.62 3.73
N LEU A 101 -8.16 -5.77 2.40
CA LEU A 101 -9.44 -5.64 1.70
C LEU A 101 -10.47 -6.68 2.16
N THR A 102 -10.06 -7.95 2.27
CA THR A 102 -10.96 -9.04 2.68
C THR A 102 -11.42 -8.89 4.13
N ARG A 103 -10.55 -8.42 5.02
CA ARG A 103 -10.90 -8.10 6.41
C ARG A 103 -11.90 -6.96 6.53
N GLU A 104 -11.70 -5.89 5.76
CA GLU A 104 -12.66 -4.78 5.69
C GLU A 104 -14.02 -5.26 5.16
N ASN A 105 -14.01 -6.10 4.12
CA ASN A 105 -15.22 -6.68 3.54
C ASN A 105 -15.97 -7.61 4.51
N ALA A 106 -15.24 -8.32 5.38
CA ALA A 106 -15.81 -9.14 6.45
C ALA A 106 -16.32 -8.30 7.66
N GLY A 107 -16.24 -6.96 7.59
CA GLY A 107 -16.64 -6.07 8.68
C GLY A 107 -15.70 -6.11 9.90
N ARG A 108 -14.48 -6.65 9.75
CA ARG A 108 -13.46 -6.73 10.79
C ARG A 108 -12.23 -5.94 10.37
N PRO A 109 -12.34 -4.61 10.24
CA PRO A 109 -11.28 -3.74 9.72
C PRO A 109 -9.98 -3.94 10.49
N LEU A 110 -8.85 -3.76 9.80
CA LEU A 110 -7.56 -3.78 10.47
C LEU A 110 -7.44 -2.55 11.39
N SER A 111 -6.97 -2.80 12.61
CA SER A 111 -6.73 -1.78 13.62
C SER A 111 -5.22 -1.70 13.85
N ILE A 112 -4.58 -0.67 13.30
CA ILE A 112 -3.16 -0.38 13.54
C ILE A 112 -2.94 0.40 14.85
N TRP A 113 -4.02 0.88 15.49
CA TRP A 113 -3.94 1.81 16.62
C TRP A 113 -4.67 1.34 17.89
N GLY A 114 -4.97 0.05 18.02
CA GLY A 114 -5.37 -0.57 19.29
C GLY A 114 -6.52 0.12 20.02
N ARG A 115 -7.57 0.53 19.30
CA ARG A 115 -8.84 0.89 19.94
C ARG A 115 -9.88 -0.14 19.53
N GLU A 116 -9.99 -1.14 20.38
CA GLU A 116 -11.14 -2.04 20.49
C GLU A 116 -12.32 -1.29 21.12
#